data_AF-A0A3N9WX78-F1
#
_entry.id   AF-A0A3N9WX78-F1
#
_cell.length_a   1.000
_cell.length_b   1.000
_cell.length_c   1.000
_cell.angle_alpha   90.00
_cell.angle_beta   90.00
_cell.angle_gamma   90.00
#
_symmetry.space_group_name_H-M   'P 1'
#
loop_
_entity.id
_entity.type
_entity.pdbx_description
1 polymer ?
#
loop_
_entity_poly.entity_id
_entity_poly.type
_entity_poly.pdbx_seq_one_letter_code
_entity_poly.pdbx_strand_id
1 'polypeptide(L)'
;MSADEVRPPVILRVQQPADPVGAVTEEDAARRTVTYPKSRIGAPLFGHAVHIDRGRWQVYAVMSDTPQAARDELAHHLMEQLDETTDPPLAAELTTALGVLDREKVNEVVINGRVHRIVRVDTFARFGPDGPEPPRPTDRDPRDAEDHDSFLAPEIVIDPDGATGLSEAMLRAELTTSHYPRAQVPANVYADSVAAVASHPVGVILPTRYAAAESVAGSWRPYSRAVATPQLARDEIAFGLRHIEPRLLRLTDDQASAYQQAADTLDTSPVDDVTALGRHFRVTRIETLLRMGATGPEMPRPSDPDPDQPPGAGRQR
;
A
#
# COMPACT_ATOMS: atom_id res chain seq x y z
N MET A 1 24.14 -23.06 23.44
CA MET A 1 23.69 -23.81 22.25
C MET A 1 22.24 -24.19 22.50
N SER A 2 21.31 -23.32 22.10
CA SER A 2 19.88 -23.63 22.14
C SER A 2 19.48 -24.16 20.78
N ALA A 3 18.69 -25.23 20.78
CA ALA A 3 18.22 -25.93 19.60
C ALA A 3 17.69 -24.94 18.56
N ASP A 4 18.17 -25.13 17.33
CA ASP A 4 17.66 -24.52 16.12
C ASP A 4 16.18 -24.93 16.04
N GLU A 5 15.30 -24.07 16.55
CA GLU A 5 13.86 -24.25 16.46
C GLU A 5 13.52 -24.12 14.98
N VAL A 6 13.52 -25.26 14.28
CA VAL A 6 13.24 -25.36 12.86
C VAL A 6 11.87 -24.73 12.65
N ARG A 7 11.87 -23.51 12.11
CA ARG A 7 10.63 -22.80 11.82
C ARG A 7 9.78 -23.66 10.89
N PRO A 8 8.45 -23.72 11.12
CA PRO A 8 7.58 -24.41 10.20
C PRO A 8 7.78 -23.82 8.79
N PRO A 9 7.88 -24.66 7.75
CA PRO A 9 8.10 -24.17 6.40
C PRO A 9 6.94 -23.29 5.96
N VAL A 10 7.24 -22.20 5.26
CA VAL A 10 6.23 -21.39 4.57
C VAL A 10 5.73 -22.20 3.38
N ILE A 11 4.43 -22.50 3.34
CA ILE A 11 3.80 -23.28 2.28
C ILE A 11 3.01 -22.31 1.39
N LEU A 12 3.41 -22.20 0.13
CA LEU A 12 2.65 -21.46 -0.88
C LEU A 12 1.81 -22.45 -1.69
N ARG A 13 0.48 -22.33 -1.60
CA ARG A 13 -0.43 -23.15 -2.39
C ARG A 13 -0.64 -22.50 -3.75
N VAL A 14 -0.30 -23.23 -4.82
CA VAL A 14 -0.43 -22.73 -6.19
C VAL A 14 -1.58 -23.43 -6.89
N GLN A 15 -2.43 -22.66 -7.54
CA GLN A 15 -3.50 -23.14 -8.38
C GLN A 15 -3.43 -22.43 -9.73
N GLN A 16 -3.45 -23.22 -10.81
CA GLN A 16 -3.55 -22.66 -12.15
C GLN A 16 -4.96 -22.10 -12.38
N PRO A 17 -5.12 -20.86 -12.84
CA PRO A 17 -6.42 -20.33 -13.21
C PRO A 17 -7.06 -21.19 -14.31
N ALA A 18 -8.32 -21.56 -14.13
CA ALA A 18 -9.06 -22.37 -15.10
C ALA A 18 -9.78 -21.50 -16.14
N ASP A 19 -9.98 -20.21 -15.84
CA ASP A 19 -10.66 -19.28 -16.72
C ASP A 19 -9.68 -18.54 -17.66
N PRO A 20 -10.12 -18.11 -18.86
CA PRO A 20 -9.25 -17.43 -19.81
C PRO A 20 -8.65 -16.11 -19.32
N VAL A 21 -9.37 -15.35 -18.47
CA VAL A 21 -8.91 -14.05 -17.97
C VAL A 21 -7.75 -14.26 -16.99
N GLY A 22 -7.89 -15.22 -16.08
CA GLY A 22 -6.84 -15.64 -15.17
C GLY A 22 -5.60 -16.15 -15.90
N ALA A 23 -5.77 -16.95 -16.97
CA ALA A 23 -4.66 -17.44 -17.77
C ALA A 23 -3.87 -16.31 -18.47
N VAL A 24 -4.56 -15.32 -19.05
CA VAL A 24 -3.91 -14.15 -19.67
C VAL A 24 -3.21 -13.26 -18.63
N THR A 25 -3.82 -13.10 -17.46
CA THR A 25 -3.24 -12.35 -16.33
C THR A 25 -1.95 -13.00 -15.84
N GLU A 26 -1.95 -14.33 -15.72
CA GLU A 26 -0.80 -15.12 -15.32
C GLU A 26 0.34 -15.03 -16.36
N GLU A 27 0.02 -15.11 -17.65
CA GLU A 27 1.02 -14.95 -18.71
C GLU A 27 1.61 -13.53 -18.74
N ASP A 28 0.77 -12.50 -18.58
CA ASP A 28 1.26 -11.12 -18.54
C ASP A 28 2.18 -10.88 -17.34
N ALA A 29 1.81 -11.37 -16.14
CA ALA A 29 2.63 -11.30 -14.95
C ALA A 29 4.00 -11.99 -15.13
N ALA A 30 4.02 -13.17 -15.75
CA ALA A 30 5.26 -13.89 -16.05
C ALA A 30 6.17 -13.10 -17.01
N ARG A 31 5.62 -12.54 -18.09
CA ARG A 31 6.38 -11.69 -19.04
C ARG A 31 6.93 -10.44 -18.35
N ARG A 32 6.14 -9.79 -17.50
CA ARG A 32 6.53 -8.57 -16.78
C ARG A 32 7.66 -8.83 -15.79
N THR A 33 7.71 -10.02 -15.18
CA THR A 33 8.82 -10.41 -14.30
C THR A 33 10.17 -10.43 -15.04
N VAL A 34 10.18 -10.81 -16.32
CA VAL A 34 11.39 -10.80 -17.17
C VAL A 34 11.78 -9.36 -17.56
N THR A 35 10.81 -8.54 -17.96
CA THR A 35 11.05 -7.15 -18.40
C THR A 35 11.44 -6.23 -17.25
N TYR A 36 10.86 -6.44 -16.06
CA TYR A 36 11.08 -5.66 -14.85
C TYR A 36 11.60 -6.58 -13.72
N PRO A 37 12.87 -7.05 -13.80
CA PRO A 37 13.39 -8.08 -12.90
C PRO A 37 13.80 -7.56 -11.51
N LYS A 38 13.91 -6.23 -11.32
CA LYS A 38 14.44 -5.65 -10.09
C LYS A 38 13.31 -5.08 -9.23
N SER A 39 13.13 -5.59 -8.03
CA SER A 39 12.23 -5.00 -7.04
C SER A 39 12.93 -3.92 -6.23
N ARG A 40 12.26 -2.79 -5.99
CA ARG A 40 12.72 -1.74 -5.05
C ARG A 40 11.66 -1.54 -3.98
N ILE A 41 12.07 -1.62 -2.73
CA ILE A 41 11.21 -1.39 -1.57
C ILE A 41 11.08 0.13 -1.36
N GLY A 42 9.84 0.61 -1.26
CA GLY A 42 9.50 2.00 -0.94
C GLY A 42 9.29 2.23 0.55
N ALA A 43 8.77 3.40 0.89
CA ALA A 43 8.34 3.70 2.25
C ALA A 43 7.18 2.78 2.67
N PRO A 44 7.06 2.42 3.96
CA PRO A 44 5.91 1.66 4.41
C PRO A 44 4.63 2.51 4.34
N LEU A 45 3.51 1.82 4.26
CA LEU A 45 2.19 2.40 4.53
C LEU A 45 1.58 1.70 5.73
N PHE A 46 0.64 2.38 6.36
CA PHE A 46 -0.07 1.91 7.53
C PHE A 46 -1.57 1.92 7.26
N GLY A 47 -2.28 1.06 7.99
CA GLY A 47 -3.73 0.96 7.98
C GLY A 47 -4.18 0.18 9.20
N HIS A 48 -5.38 -0.39 9.18
CA HIS A 48 -5.83 -1.28 10.23
C HIS A 48 -6.40 -2.58 9.67
N ALA A 49 -6.39 -3.63 10.50
CA ALA A 49 -6.98 -4.91 10.16
C ALA A 49 -7.77 -5.48 11.34
N VAL A 50 -8.86 -6.17 11.02
CA VAL A 50 -9.74 -6.81 11.99
C VAL A 50 -9.62 -8.31 11.88
N HIS A 51 -9.32 -8.98 12.99
CA HIS A 51 -9.27 -10.43 13.03
C HIS A 51 -10.68 -11.00 12.84
N ILE A 52 -10.83 -11.91 11.88
CA ILE A 52 -12.10 -12.59 11.60
C ILE A 52 -12.11 -13.94 12.31
N ASP A 53 -11.38 -14.91 11.76
CA ASP A 53 -11.23 -16.27 12.30
C ASP A 53 -10.04 -16.96 11.63
N ARG A 54 -9.54 -18.06 12.21
CA ARG A 54 -8.56 -18.98 11.60
C ARG A 54 -7.35 -18.29 10.93
N GLY A 55 -6.85 -17.21 11.53
CA GLY A 55 -5.72 -16.45 10.98
C GLY A 55 -6.05 -15.55 9.79
N ARG A 56 -7.33 -15.47 9.38
CA ARG A 56 -7.83 -14.52 8.39
C ARG A 56 -8.09 -13.17 9.02
N TRP A 57 -7.74 -12.13 8.29
CA TRP A 57 -7.92 -10.74 8.69
C TRP A 57 -8.64 -9.97 7.60
N GLN A 58 -9.45 -9.01 8.01
CA GLN A 58 -10.05 -8.02 7.13
C GLN A 58 -9.17 -6.78 7.18
N VAL A 59 -8.55 -6.41 6.07
CA VAL A 59 -7.64 -5.27 5.99
C VAL A 59 -8.40 -4.06 5.45
N TYR A 60 -8.25 -2.94 6.14
CA TYR A 60 -8.87 -1.65 5.83
C TYR A 60 -7.79 -0.59 5.62
N ALA A 61 -8.03 0.26 4.62
CA ALA A 61 -7.37 1.56 4.44
C ALA A 61 -5.85 1.55 4.65
N VAL A 62 -5.10 0.85 3.79
CA VAL A 62 -3.63 0.84 3.87
C VAL A 62 -3.05 2.01 3.08
N MET A 63 -3.28 3.22 3.61
CA MET A 63 -3.08 4.49 2.91
C MET A 63 -2.26 5.50 3.71
N SER A 64 -2.10 5.29 5.01
CA SER A 64 -1.54 6.29 5.91
C SER A 64 -0.01 6.23 5.89
N ASP A 65 0.65 7.39 5.90
CA ASP A 65 2.12 7.48 5.90
C ASP A 65 2.74 7.33 7.31
N THR A 66 1.91 7.39 8.36
CA THR A 66 2.35 7.24 9.76
C THR A 66 1.44 6.28 10.54
N PRO A 67 1.95 5.63 11.59
CA PRO A 67 1.12 4.81 12.47
C PRO A 67 -0.01 5.59 13.16
N GLN A 68 0.23 6.86 13.55
CA GLN A 68 -0.83 7.67 14.17
C GLN A 68 -1.97 7.98 13.20
N ALA A 69 -1.68 8.30 11.94
CA ALA A 69 -2.72 8.53 10.94
C ALA A 69 -3.60 7.27 10.73
N ALA A 70 -3.00 6.07 10.76
CA ALA A 70 -3.77 4.82 10.72
C ALA A 70 -4.63 4.59 11.98
N ARG A 71 -4.18 5.05 13.16
CA ARG A 71 -5.01 5.05 14.39
C ARG A 71 -6.17 6.02 14.28
N ASP A 72 -5.96 7.18 13.69
CA ASP A 72 -7.00 8.19 13.49
C ASP A 72 -8.06 7.69 12.48
N GLU A 73 -7.63 7.00 11.42
CA GLU A 73 -8.55 6.32 10.48
C GLU A 73 -9.35 5.20 11.16
N LEU A 74 -8.71 4.37 12.01
CA LEU A 74 -9.43 3.39 12.82
C LEU A 74 -10.44 4.08 13.74
N ALA A 75 -10.05 5.14 14.43
CA ALA A 75 -10.96 5.88 15.31
C ALA A 75 -12.14 6.45 14.52
N HIS A 76 -11.93 6.98 13.31
CA HIS A 76 -13.00 7.43 12.43
C HIS A 76 -13.99 6.30 12.11
N HIS A 77 -13.49 5.14 11.69
CA HIS A 77 -14.33 3.98 11.41
C HIS A 77 -15.14 3.53 12.64
N LEU A 78 -14.54 3.56 13.84
CA LEU A 78 -15.24 3.21 15.08
C LEU A 78 -16.30 4.25 15.49
N MET A 79 -16.11 5.52 15.13
CA MET A 79 -17.13 6.55 15.33
C MET A 79 -18.34 6.32 14.43
N GLU A 80 -18.12 5.99 13.15
CA GLU A 80 -19.21 5.61 12.23
C GLU A 80 -20.00 4.42 12.76
N GLN A 81 -19.31 3.37 13.23
CA GLN A 81 -19.97 2.22 13.85
C GLN A 81 -20.74 2.58 15.13
N LEU A 82 -20.25 3.54 15.92
CA LEU A 82 -20.92 4.01 17.13
C LEU A 82 -22.20 4.79 16.79
N ASP A 83 -22.16 5.61 15.74
CA ASP A 83 -23.33 6.37 15.27
C ASP A 83 -24.42 5.45 14.70
N GLU A 84 -24.03 4.33 14.10
CA GLU A 84 -24.94 3.35 13.49
C GLU A 84 -25.48 2.29 14.45
N THR A 85 -24.76 1.98 15.53
CA THR A 85 -25.16 0.89 16.43
C THR A 85 -26.36 1.25 17.31
N THR A 86 -27.26 0.29 17.47
CA THR A 86 -28.38 0.37 18.43
C THR A 86 -28.17 -0.54 19.64
N ASP A 87 -27.05 -1.26 19.71
CA ASP A 87 -26.73 -2.21 20.77
C ASP A 87 -25.94 -1.52 21.92
N PRO A 88 -26.54 -1.34 23.11
CA PRO A 88 -25.91 -0.56 24.19
C PRO A 88 -24.57 -1.12 24.71
N PRO A 89 -24.39 -2.45 24.89
CA PRO A 89 -23.08 -3.04 25.18
C PRO A 89 -22.01 -2.69 24.15
N LEU A 90 -22.31 -2.84 22.85
CA LEU A 90 -21.37 -2.48 21.79
C LEU A 90 -21.04 -0.98 21.79
N ALA A 91 -22.04 -0.12 21.98
CA ALA A 91 -21.83 1.33 22.07
C ALA A 91 -20.87 1.70 23.22
N ALA A 92 -20.97 1.02 24.37
CA ALA A 92 -20.07 1.23 25.51
C ALA A 92 -18.63 0.75 25.24
N GLU A 93 -18.46 -0.38 24.55
CA GLU A 93 -17.14 -0.87 24.13
C GLU A 93 -16.49 0.08 23.13
N LEU A 94 -17.23 0.52 22.09
CA LEU A 94 -16.76 1.49 21.10
C LEU A 94 -16.32 2.80 21.75
N THR A 95 -17.16 3.35 22.64
CA THR A 95 -16.84 4.58 23.39
C THR A 95 -15.55 4.42 24.21
N THR A 96 -15.35 3.25 24.82
CA THR A 96 -14.13 2.96 25.60
C THR A 96 -12.91 2.88 24.70
N ALA A 97 -12.99 2.15 23.57
CA ALA A 97 -11.90 2.02 22.61
C ALA A 97 -11.50 3.36 22.00
N LEU A 98 -12.48 4.18 21.59
CA LEU A 98 -12.25 5.55 21.11
C LEU A 98 -11.55 6.41 22.16
N GLY A 99 -11.96 6.29 23.43
CA GLY A 99 -11.33 6.98 24.54
C GLY A 99 -9.88 6.56 24.80
N VAL A 100 -9.48 5.34 24.41
CA VAL A 100 -8.07 4.89 24.47
C VAL A 100 -7.29 5.45 23.27
N LEU A 101 -7.82 5.29 22.05
CA LEU A 101 -7.18 5.78 20.82
C LEU A 101 -6.96 7.30 20.81
N ASP A 102 -7.87 8.06 21.43
CA ASP A 102 -7.74 9.51 21.58
C ASP A 102 -6.56 9.92 22.47
N ARG A 103 -6.09 9.04 23.37
CA ARG A 103 -5.10 9.38 24.42
C ARG A 103 -3.79 8.65 24.30
N GLU A 104 -3.79 7.46 23.73
CA GLU A 104 -2.66 6.53 23.77
C GLU A 104 -2.33 6.01 22.37
N LYS A 105 -1.03 5.81 22.11
CA LYS A 105 -0.54 5.19 20.86
C LYS A 105 -0.68 3.67 20.92
N VAL A 106 -1.91 3.17 21.08
CA VAL A 106 -2.19 1.74 21.06
C VAL A 106 -2.29 1.24 19.63
N ASN A 107 -1.66 0.11 19.35
CA ASN A 107 -1.73 -0.54 18.03
C ASN A 107 -2.77 -1.66 17.99
N GLU A 108 -3.42 -1.97 19.11
CA GLU A 108 -4.45 -2.99 19.20
C GLU A 108 -5.55 -2.58 20.18
N VAL A 109 -6.80 -2.79 19.77
CA VAL A 109 -7.98 -2.72 20.63
C VAL A 109 -8.88 -3.92 20.35
N VAL A 110 -9.67 -4.34 21.33
CA VAL A 110 -10.62 -5.46 21.19
C VAL A 110 -12.03 -4.91 21.32
N ILE A 111 -12.86 -5.19 20.31
CA ILE A 111 -14.24 -4.71 20.20
C ILE A 111 -15.10 -5.89 19.76
N ASN A 112 -16.15 -6.20 20.49
CA ASN A 112 -17.04 -7.34 20.24
C ASN A 112 -16.27 -8.67 20.06
N GLY A 113 -15.25 -8.87 20.89
CA GLY A 113 -14.37 -10.06 20.84
C GLY A 113 -13.46 -10.15 19.62
N ARG A 114 -13.40 -9.14 18.76
CA ARG A 114 -12.51 -9.07 17.60
C ARG A 114 -11.35 -8.13 17.85
N VAL A 115 -10.17 -8.52 17.39
CA VAL A 115 -8.95 -7.73 17.50
C VAL A 115 -8.88 -6.78 16.32
N HIS A 116 -8.85 -5.47 16.59
CA HIS A 116 -8.54 -4.44 15.62
C HIS A 116 -7.07 -4.04 15.82
N ARG A 117 -6.25 -4.17 14.79
CA ARG A 117 -4.80 -3.97 14.83
C ARG A 117 -4.35 -2.94 13.81
N ILE A 118 -3.46 -2.04 14.18
CA ILE A 118 -2.71 -1.20 13.23
C ILE A 118 -1.68 -2.08 12.53
N VAL A 119 -1.73 -2.08 11.20
CA VAL A 119 -0.89 -2.93 10.36
C VAL A 119 0.08 -2.12 9.53
N ARG A 120 1.24 -2.70 9.28
CA ARG A 120 2.29 -2.15 8.43
C ARG A 120 2.39 -2.95 7.14
N VAL A 121 2.49 -2.28 6.00
CA VAL A 121 2.84 -2.92 4.73
C VAL A 121 4.11 -2.33 4.14
N ASP A 122 4.88 -3.17 3.46
CA ASP A 122 5.98 -2.73 2.62
C ASP A 122 5.45 -2.44 1.20
N THR A 123 5.71 -1.25 0.66
CA THR A 123 5.46 -0.95 -0.75
C THR A 123 6.66 -1.37 -1.59
N PHE A 124 6.43 -1.77 -2.83
CA PHE A 124 7.51 -2.01 -3.77
C PHE A 124 7.07 -1.77 -5.21
N ALA A 125 8.05 -1.44 -6.05
CA ALA A 125 7.86 -1.28 -7.48
C ALA A 125 8.91 -2.11 -8.21
N ARG A 126 8.51 -2.70 -9.33
CA ARG A 126 9.42 -3.43 -10.21
C ARG A 126 10.07 -2.47 -11.21
N PHE A 127 11.32 -2.71 -11.53
CA PHE A 127 12.15 -1.88 -12.40
C PHE A 127 12.81 -2.72 -13.50
N GLY A 128 12.75 -2.18 -14.71
CA GLY A 128 13.42 -2.66 -15.91
C GLY A 128 14.45 -1.64 -16.40
N PRO A 129 15.05 -1.88 -17.59
CA PRO A 129 15.97 -0.94 -18.22
C PRO A 129 15.38 0.47 -18.40
N ASP A 130 14.08 0.55 -18.70
CA ASP A 130 13.38 1.80 -19.02
C ASP A 130 12.69 2.43 -17.80
N GLY A 131 12.99 1.98 -16.59
CA GLY A 131 12.42 2.52 -15.36
C GLY A 131 11.40 1.62 -14.68
N PRO A 132 10.47 2.20 -13.89
CA PRO A 132 9.48 1.43 -13.17
C PRO A 132 8.44 0.83 -14.12
N GLU A 133 7.86 -0.28 -13.68
CA GLU A 133 6.81 -1.00 -14.41
C GLU A 133 5.55 -0.14 -14.56
N PRO A 134 5.08 0.14 -15.79
CA PRO A 134 3.79 0.79 -16.01
C PRO A 134 2.64 -0.21 -15.77
N PRO A 135 1.38 0.27 -15.70
CA PRO A 135 0.21 -0.58 -15.68
C PRO A 135 0.27 -1.73 -16.70
N ARG A 136 -0.30 -2.87 -16.31
CA ARG A 136 -0.46 -4.03 -17.17
C ARG A 136 -1.74 -3.90 -17.98
N PRO A 137 -1.81 -4.44 -19.21
CA PRO A 137 -3.06 -4.48 -19.97
C PRO A 137 -4.20 -5.23 -19.27
N THR A 138 -3.87 -6.11 -18.31
CA THR A 138 -4.82 -6.85 -17.48
C THR A 138 -5.25 -6.10 -16.22
N ASP A 139 -4.69 -4.93 -15.98
CA ASP A 139 -5.09 -4.09 -14.85
C ASP A 139 -6.43 -3.43 -15.15
N ARG A 140 -7.26 -3.34 -14.11
CA ARG A 140 -8.54 -2.66 -14.23
C ARG A 140 -8.29 -1.15 -14.22
N ASP A 141 -8.56 -0.51 -15.36
CA ASP A 141 -8.34 0.92 -15.60
C ASP A 141 -9.65 1.57 -16.08
N PRO A 142 -10.65 1.74 -15.19
CA PRO A 142 -11.88 2.45 -15.54
C PRO A 142 -11.54 3.91 -15.89
N ARG A 143 -12.43 4.60 -16.60
CA ARG A 143 -12.24 6.04 -16.91
C ARG A 143 -13.22 6.93 -16.17
N ASP A 144 -14.34 6.38 -15.75
CA ASP A 144 -15.40 7.12 -15.09
C ASP A 144 -15.10 7.27 -13.60
N ALA A 145 -15.28 8.50 -13.08
CA ALA A 145 -14.94 8.86 -11.70
C ALA A 145 -15.67 8.01 -10.65
N GLU A 146 -16.96 7.72 -10.90
CA GLU A 146 -17.80 6.93 -10.01
C GLU A 146 -17.33 5.47 -9.89
N ASP A 147 -16.72 4.93 -10.95
CA ASP A 147 -16.17 3.58 -10.95
C ASP A 147 -14.86 3.50 -10.17
N HIS A 148 -14.11 4.60 -10.01
CA HIS A 148 -12.85 4.64 -9.25
C HIS A 148 -13.07 4.49 -7.75
N ASP A 149 -14.10 5.15 -7.21
CA ASP A 149 -14.34 5.22 -5.77
C ASP A 149 -14.71 3.85 -5.18
N SER A 150 -15.35 2.98 -5.97
CA SER A 150 -15.64 1.60 -5.59
C SER A 150 -14.38 0.78 -5.25
N PHE A 151 -13.18 1.17 -5.73
CA PHE A 151 -11.91 0.50 -5.44
C PHE A 151 -11.20 1.00 -4.19
N LEU A 152 -11.64 2.11 -3.60
CA LEU A 152 -11.14 2.57 -2.31
C LEU A 152 -11.76 1.77 -1.15
N ALA A 153 -12.83 1.03 -1.42
CA ALA A 153 -13.67 0.35 -0.44
C ALA A 153 -13.71 -1.20 -0.45
N PRO A 154 -12.86 -1.97 -1.15
CA PRO A 154 -12.94 -3.42 -0.99
C PRO A 154 -12.46 -3.79 0.41
N GLU A 155 -13.35 -4.43 1.16
CA GLU A 155 -13.01 -5.20 2.34
C GLU A 155 -12.06 -6.33 1.92
N ILE A 156 -10.75 -6.11 2.06
CA ILE A 156 -9.75 -7.09 1.64
C ILE A 156 -9.62 -8.14 2.74
N VAL A 157 -10.26 -9.29 2.54
CA VAL A 157 -10.03 -10.45 3.41
C VAL A 157 -8.75 -11.15 2.96
N ILE A 158 -7.73 -11.12 3.83
CA ILE A 158 -6.49 -11.85 3.61
C ILE A 158 -6.61 -13.26 4.18
N ASP A 159 -6.18 -14.24 3.38
CA ASP A 159 -6.02 -15.63 3.78
C ASP A 159 -4.58 -16.07 3.45
N PRO A 160 -3.69 -16.17 4.44
CA PRO A 160 -2.30 -16.57 4.21
C PRO A 160 -2.20 -18.00 3.68
N ASP A 161 -3.21 -18.84 3.93
CA ASP A 161 -3.28 -20.24 3.51
C ASP A 161 -4.03 -20.42 2.18
N GLY A 162 -4.59 -19.33 1.62
CA GLY A 162 -5.31 -19.32 0.36
C GLY A 162 -4.42 -19.71 -0.83
N ALA A 163 -4.98 -20.44 -1.79
CA ALA A 163 -4.28 -20.73 -3.04
C ALA A 163 -4.15 -19.46 -3.88
N THR A 164 -3.03 -19.34 -4.61
CA THR A 164 -2.74 -18.22 -5.50
C THR A 164 -2.22 -18.72 -6.86
N GLY A 165 -2.12 -17.83 -7.85
CA GLY A 165 -1.49 -18.11 -9.14
C GLY A 165 0.03 -18.33 -9.02
N LEU A 166 0.66 -18.83 -10.09
CA LEU A 166 2.09 -19.17 -10.06
C LEU A 166 2.97 -17.92 -9.93
N SER A 167 2.66 -16.86 -10.67
CA SER A 167 3.43 -15.62 -10.71
C SER A 167 3.36 -14.90 -9.36
N GLU A 168 2.17 -14.87 -8.74
CA GLU A 168 2.04 -14.32 -7.39
C GLU A 168 2.75 -15.20 -6.36
N ALA A 169 2.69 -16.53 -6.47
CA ALA A 169 3.47 -17.41 -5.58
C ALA A 169 4.99 -17.17 -5.72
N MET A 170 5.49 -16.99 -6.94
CA MET A 170 6.89 -16.64 -7.18
C MET A 170 7.24 -15.27 -6.59
N LEU A 171 6.36 -14.28 -6.73
CA LEU A 171 6.53 -12.97 -6.12
C LEU A 171 6.55 -13.05 -4.58
N ARG A 172 5.61 -13.79 -3.97
CA ARG A 172 5.59 -14.04 -2.52
C ARG A 172 6.90 -14.70 -2.07
N ALA A 173 7.41 -15.67 -2.83
CA ALA A 173 8.69 -16.33 -2.53
C ALA A 173 9.88 -15.35 -2.61
N GLU A 174 9.94 -14.49 -3.64
CA GLU A 174 10.94 -13.42 -3.76
C GLU A 174 10.91 -12.51 -2.52
N LEU A 175 9.71 -12.05 -2.15
CA LEU A 175 9.51 -11.03 -1.12
C LEU A 175 9.56 -11.53 0.32
N THR A 176 9.38 -12.84 0.52
CA THR A 176 9.46 -13.47 1.85
C THR A 176 10.77 -13.09 2.55
N THR A 177 11.88 -13.03 1.80
CA THR A 177 13.21 -12.69 2.32
C THR A 177 13.60 -11.21 2.17
N SER A 178 12.77 -10.39 1.53
CA SER A 178 13.10 -9.00 1.21
C SER A 178 13.13 -8.12 2.45
N HIS A 179 14.23 -7.39 2.62
CA HIS A 179 14.38 -6.37 3.66
C HIS A 179 15.06 -5.13 3.05
N TYR A 180 15.04 -3.99 3.74
CA TYR A 180 15.69 -2.79 3.22
C TYR A 180 17.20 -3.03 3.01
N PRO A 181 17.80 -2.50 1.93
CA PRO A 181 19.25 -2.53 1.77
C PRO A 181 19.92 -1.66 2.84
N ARG A 182 20.93 -2.19 3.54
CA ARG A 182 21.64 -1.48 4.63
C ARG A 182 22.18 -0.11 4.20
N ALA A 183 22.57 0.04 2.94
CA ALA A 183 23.10 1.29 2.41
C ALA A 183 22.03 2.37 2.16
N GLN A 184 20.75 2.04 2.18
CA GLN A 184 19.64 2.95 1.82
C GLN A 184 18.87 3.49 3.01
N VAL A 185 19.01 2.87 4.20
CA VAL A 185 18.22 3.22 5.39
C VAL A 185 19.10 3.34 6.64
N PRO A 186 18.66 4.08 7.67
CA PRO A 186 19.31 4.09 8.98
C PRO A 186 19.49 2.70 9.58
N ALA A 187 20.49 2.54 10.47
CA ALA A 187 20.87 1.23 11.00
C ALA A 187 19.75 0.54 11.81
N ASN A 188 18.93 1.30 12.54
CA ASN A 188 17.77 0.79 13.27
C ASN A 188 16.66 0.32 12.31
N VAL A 189 16.36 1.09 11.25
CA VAL A 189 15.39 0.69 10.21
C VAL A 189 15.83 -0.60 9.52
N TYR A 190 17.12 -0.71 9.20
CA TYR A 190 17.68 -1.95 8.65
C TYR A 190 17.48 -3.13 9.61
N ALA A 191 17.86 -2.97 10.89
CA ALA A 191 17.74 -4.02 11.89
C ALA A 191 16.29 -4.50 12.08
N ASP A 192 15.34 -3.56 12.18
CA ASP A 192 13.92 -3.89 12.31
C ASP A 192 13.40 -4.61 11.06
N SER A 193 13.84 -4.21 9.86
CA SER A 193 13.44 -4.90 8.62
C SER A 193 13.97 -6.33 8.50
N VAL A 194 15.19 -6.59 8.99
CA VAL A 194 15.74 -7.96 9.05
C VAL A 194 15.03 -8.79 10.10
N ALA A 195 14.71 -8.20 11.26
CA ALA A 195 13.95 -8.88 12.32
C ALA A 195 12.52 -9.23 11.86
N ALA A 196 11.88 -8.37 11.05
CA ALA A 196 10.56 -8.60 10.50
C ALA A 196 10.49 -9.83 9.58
N VAL A 197 11.49 -10.04 8.72
CA VAL A 197 11.59 -11.27 7.90
C VAL A 197 11.58 -12.52 8.79
N ALA A 198 12.17 -12.42 9.98
CA ALA A 198 12.24 -13.52 10.92
C ALA A 198 10.95 -13.76 11.71
N SER A 199 10.31 -12.70 12.18
CA SER A 199 9.10 -12.77 13.03
C SER A 199 7.81 -12.91 12.25
N HIS A 200 7.78 -12.39 11.01
CA HIS A 200 6.63 -12.39 10.11
C HIS A 200 7.03 -12.97 8.74
N PRO A 201 7.29 -14.28 8.67
CA PRO A 201 7.87 -14.92 7.49
C PRO A 201 6.85 -15.12 6.36
N VAL A 202 5.55 -15.01 6.62
CA VAL A 202 4.52 -15.21 5.59
C VAL A 202 4.20 -13.88 4.93
N GLY A 203 4.34 -13.80 3.60
CA GLY A 203 3.99 -12.62 2.82
C GLY A 203 2.65 -12.77 2.12
N VAL A 204 1.76 -11.79 2.31
CA VAL A 204 0.50 -11.66 1.55
C VAL A 204 0.58 -10.42 0.67
N ILE A 205 0.31 -10.58 -0.62
CA ILE A 205 0.24 -9.47 -1.57
C ILE A 205 -1.17 -8.87 -1.50
N LEU A 206 -1.26 -7.57 -1.25
CA LEU A 206 -2.54 -6.85 -1.29
C LEU A 206 -2.81 -6.36 -2.72
N PRO A 207 -4.05 -5.93 -3.03
CA PRO A 207 -4.38 -5.39 -4.35
C PRO A 207 -3.41 -4.30 -4.78
N THR A 208 -3.01 -4.39 -6.05
CA THR A 208 -2.09 -3.47 -6.68
C THR A 208 -2.62 -2.04 -6.65
N ARG A 209 -1.71 -1.10 -6.41
CA ARG A 209 -1.94 0.34 -6.48
C ARG A 209 -1.12 0.97 -7.60
N TYR A 210 -1.36 2.24 -7.88
CA TYR A 210 -0.66 2.97 -8.93
C TYR A 210 -0.18 4.31 -8.41
N ALA A 211 0.96 4.80 -8.87
CA ALA A 211 1.46 6.11 -8.49
C ALA A 211 2.15 6.77 -9.69
N ALA A 212 2.25 8.08 -9.68
CA ALA A 212 3.10 8.79 -10.62
C ALA A 212 4.55 8.77 -10.14
N ALA A 213 5.47 8.49 -11.06
CA ALA A 213 6.90 8.65 -10.88
C ALA A 213 7.45 9.64 -11.90
N GLU A 214 8.50 10.36 -11.53
CA GLU A 214 9.19 11.31 -12.40
C GLU A 214 10.63 10.86 -12.64
N SER A 215 11.08 10.88 -13.88
CA SER A 215 12.48 10.70 -14.25
C SER A 215 13.19 12.05 -14.27
N VAL A 216 14.17 12.21 -13.38
CA VAL A 216 15.02 13.39 -13.28
C VAL A 216 16.48 12.96 -13.43
N ALA A 217 17.16 13.51 -14.44
CA ALA A 217 18.55 13.17 -14.75
C ALA A 217 18.83 11.64 -14.83
N GLY A 218 17.87 10.89 -15.42
CA GLY A 218 17.98 9.44 -15.58
C GLY A 218 17.67 8.62 -14.31
N SER A 219 17.23 9.28 -13.22
CA SER A 219 16.80 8.62 -11.99
C SER A 219 15.31 8.82 -11.75
N TRP A 220 14.62 7.74 -11.42
CA TRP A 220 13.20 7.77 -11.09
C TRP A 220 12.98 8.08 -9.61
N ARG A 221 12.07 9.01 -9.33
CA ARG A 221 11.61 9.36 -7.99
C ARG A 221 10.07 9.36 -7.90
N PRO A 222 9.48 9.13 -6.72
CA PRO A 222 8.04 9.31 -6.53
C PRO A 222 7.61 10.75 -6.86
N TYR A 223 6.42 10.89 -7.46
CA TYR A 223 5.79 12.18 -7.77
C TYR A 223 4.45 12.34 -7.06
N SER A 224 3.65 11.27 -6.98
CA SER A 224 2.38 11.25 -6.24
C SER A 224 2.35 10.14 -5.19
N ARG A 225 1.33 10.16 -4.33
CA ARG A 225 0.92 9.02 -3.51
C ARG A 225 0.39 7.87 -4.36
N ALA A 226 0.26 6.69 -3.76
CA ALA A 226 -0.35 5.53 -4.39
C ALA A 226 -1.89 5.60 -4.37
N VAL A 227 -2.53 5.42 -5.52
CA VAL A 227 -3.98 5.46 -5.74
C VAL A 227 -4.48 4.10 -6.28
N ALA A 228 -5.79 3.91 -6.33
CA ALA A 228 -6.38 2.60 -6.59
C ALA A 228 -6.36 2.17 -8.06
N THR A 229 -6.37 3.12 -8.99
CA THR A 229 -6.47 2.84 -10.44
C THR A 229 -5.37 3.59 -11.22
N PRO A 230 -4.98 3.10 -12.42
CA PRO A 230 -4.04 3.83 -13.27
C PRO A 230 -4.57 5.22 -13.67
N GLN A 231 -5.86 5.33 -13.99
CA GLN A 231 -6.47 6.61 -14.31
C GLN A 231 -6.36 7.63 -13.17
N LEU A 232 -6.62 7.25 -11.92
CA LEU A 232 -6.41 8.17 -10.78
C LEU A 232 -4.95 8.67 -10.71
N ALA A 233 -3.98 7.83 -11.10
CA ALA A 233 -2.58 8.23 -11.12
C ALA A 233 -2.28 9.20 -12.28
N ARG A 234 -2.96 9.05 -13.44
CA ARG A 234 -2.93 10.05 -14.52
C ARG A 234 -3.53 11.37 -14.06
N ASP A 235 -4.65 11.32 -13.34
CA ASP A 235 -5.33 12.51 -12.82
C ASP A 235 -4.43 13.28 -11.83
N GLU A 236 -3.66 12.59 -10.99
CA GLU A 236 -2.66 13.20 -10.09
C GLU A 236 -1.52 13.89 -10.89
N ILE A 237 -1.07 13.30 -12.02
CA ILE A 237 -0.09 13.96 -12.91
C ILE A 237 -0.72 15.21 -13.54
N ALA A 238 -1.91 15.06 -14.14
CA ALA A 238 -2.61 16.15 -14.81
C ALA A 238 -2.90 17.32 -13.86
N PHE A 239 -3.40 17.03 -12.66
CA PHE A 239 -3.62 18.01 -11.61
C PHE A 239 -2.32 18.74 -11.22
N GLY A 240 -1.22 17.99 -11.04
CA GLY A 240 0.08 18.55 -10.72
C GLY A 240 0.60 19.49 -11.82
N LEU A 241 0.57 19.05 -13.08
CA LEU A 241 1.00 19.84 -14.24
C LEU A 241 0.14 21.10 -14.44
N ARG A 242 -1.16 21.01 -14.19
CA ARG A 242 -2.12 22.10 -14.42
C ARG A 242 -2.10 23.14 -13.31
N HIS A 243 -1.97 22.70 -12.06
CA HIS A 243 -2.25 23.56 -10.90
C HIS A 243 -1.07 23.74 -9.95
N ILE A 244 -0.22 22.74 -9.78
CA ILE A 244 0.82 22.78 -8.75
C ILE A 244 2.13 23.29 -9.34
N GLU A 245 2.63 22.60 -10.36
CA GLU A 245 3.95 22.79 -10.92
C GLU A 245 4.19 24.18 -11.53
N PRO A 246 3.24 24.80 -12.28
CA PRO A 246 3.43 26.14 -12.82
C PRO A 246 3.68 27.19 -11.74
N ARG A 247 3.00 27.06 -10.59
CA ARG A 247 3.15 27.96 -9.45
C ARG A 247 4.43 27.68 -8.68
N LEU A 248 4.72 26.40 -8.42
CA LEU A 248 5.89 25.97 -7.67
C LEU A 248 7.19 26.37 -8.36
N LEU A 249 7.25 26.17 -9.68
CA LEU A 249 8.43 26.46 -10.50
C LEU A 249 8.47 27.90 -11.05
N ARG A 250 7.42 28.70 -10.81
CA ARG A 250 7.26 30.07 -11.34
C ARG A 250 7.46 30.11 -12.86
N LEU A 251 6.76 29.22 -13.55
CA LEU A 251 6.84 29.09 -15.00
C LEU A 251 6.32 30.34 -15.72
N THR A 252 6.86 30.62 -16.90
CA THR A 252 6.28 31.59 -17.82
C THR A 252 4.95 31.09 -18.40
N ASP A 253 4.15 31.97 -18.99
CA ASP A 253 2.88 31.60 -19.62
C ASP A 253 3.05 30.54 -20.73
N ASP A 254 4.12 30.64 -21.52
CA ASP A 254 4.46 29.66 -22.56
C ASP A 254 4.79 28.29 -21.96
N GLN A 255 5.55 28.28 -20.86
CA GLN A 255 5.91 27.05 -20.14
C GLN A 255 4.70 26.42 -19.46
N ALA A 256 3.85 27.23 -18.84
CA ALA A 256 2.59 26.77 -18.23
C ALA A 256 1.64 26.20 -19.29
N SER A 257 1.60 26.81 -20.49
CA SER A 257 0.81 26.29 -21.62
C SER A 257 1.31 24.92 -22.08
N ALA A 258 2.62 24.67 -22.08
CA ALA A 258 3.15 23.34 -22.39
C ALA A 258 2.75 22.27 -21.36
N TYR A 259 2.69 22.63 -20.07
CA TYR A 259 2.19 21.73 -19.02
C TYR A 259 0.69 21.49 -19.13
N GLN A 260 -0.09 22.52 -19.47
CA GLN A 260 -1.52 22.37 -19.74
C GLN A 260 -1.76 21.38 -20.89
N GLN A 261 -1.03 21.50 -22.00
CA GLN A 261 -1.16 20.56 -23.14
C GLN A 261 -0.82 19.12 -22.76
N ALA A 262 0.19 18.92 -21.91
CA ALA A 262 0.55 17.61 -21.38
C ALA A 262 -0.55 17.03 -20.48
N ALA A 263 -1.17 17.85 -19.61
CA ALA A 263 -2.32 17.45 -18.81
C ALA A 263 -3.53 17.08 -19.69
N ASP A 264 -3.84 17.88 -20.71
CA ASP A 264 -4.95 17.61 -21.63
C ASP A 264 -4.74 16.31 -22.44
N THR A 265 -3.48 15.92 -22.68
CA THR A 265 -3.14 14.63 -23.29
C THR A 265 -3.50 13.46 -22.38
N LEU A 266 -3.23 13.57 -21.07
CA LEU A 266 -3.58 12.55 -20.08
C LEU A 266 -5.10 12.41 -19.92
N ASP A 267 -5.83 13.53 -19.98
CA ASP A 267 -7.30 13.52 -19.88
C ASP A 267 -7.96 12.86 -21.11
N THR A 268 -7.36 13.00 -22.30
CA THR A 268 -7.95 12.53 -23.56
C THR A 268 -7.48 11.14 -23.99
N SER A 269 -6.32 10.70 -23.50
CA SER A 269 -5.68 9.44 -23.91
C SER A 269 -5.14 8.68 -22.69
N PRO A 270 -5.33 7.34 -22.60
CA PRO A 270 -4.82 6.53 -21.50
C PRO A 270 -3.32 6.23 -21.69
N VAL A 271 -2.50 7.28 -21.85
CA VAL A 271 -1.05 7.14 -21.94
C VAL A 271 -0.48 7.00 -20.54
N ASP A 272 0.45 6.07 -20.36
CA ASP A 272 1.13 5.86 -19.07
C ASP A 272 2.37 6.73 -18.92
N ASP A 273 2.80 7.39 -20.00
CA ASP A 273 3.99 8.23 -20.06
C ASP A 273 3.64 9.60 -20.65
N VAL A 274 4.13 10.67 -20.03
CA VAL A 274 4.03 12.03 -20.58
C VAL A 274 5.34 12.79 -20.34
N THR A 275 5.74 13.61 -21.32
CA THR A 275 6.91 14.47 -21.21
C THR A 275 6.51 15.93 -21.37
N ALA A 276 6.95 16.78 -20.45
CA ALA A 276 6.70 18.21 -20.50
C ALA A 276 7.93 18.99 -20.03
N LEU A 277 8.41 19.93 -20.85
CA LEU A 277 9.60 20.74 -20.58
C LEU A 277 10.83 19.90 -20.15
N GLY A 278 11.04 18.74 -20.79
CA GLY A 278 12.18 17.85 -20.51
C GLY A 278 12.05 17.01 -19.23
N ARG A 279 10.92 17.09 -18.52
CA ARG A 279 10.57 16.19 -17.41
C ARG A 279 9.69 15.07 -17.93
N HIS A 280 9.97 13.85 -17.52
CA HIS A 280 9.24 12.66 -17.94
C HIS A 280 8.52 12.05 -16.74
N PHE A 281 7.20 11.93 -16.84
CA PHE A 281 6.34 11.34 -15.83
C PHE A 281 5.78 10.01 -16.34
N ARG A 282 5.64 9.05 -15.43
CA ARG A 282 5.08 7.73 -15.71
C ARG A 282 4.11 7.28 -14.63
N VAL A 283 2.95 6.76 -15.03
CA VAL A 283 2.11 5.93 -14.16
C VAL A 283 2.83 4.61 -13.89
N THR A 284 3.02 4.31 -12.62
CA THR A 284 3.81 3.18 -12.13
C THR A 284 2.93 2.25 -11.32
N ARG A 285 3.07 0.94 -11.57
CA ARG A 285 2.47 -0.13 -10.78
C ARG A 285 3.21 -0.29 -9.44
N ILE A 286 2.46 -0.21 -8.34
CA ILE A 286 2.94 -0.38 -6.97
C ILE A 286 2.28 -1.62 -6.37
N GLU A 287 3.10 -2.52 -5.88
CA GLU A 287 2.65 -3.71 -5.18
C GLU A 287 2.93 -3.54 -3.67
N THR A 288 2.11 -4.18 -2.84
CA THR A 288 2.15 -4.02 -1.38
C THR A 288 2.19 -5.39 -0.72
N LEU A 289 3.13 -5.52 0.22
CA LEU A 289 3.37 -6.75 0.97
C LEU A 289 2.95 -6.54 2.43
N LEU A 290 1.96 -7.29 2.87
CA LEU A 290 1.63 -7.43 4.28
C LEU A 290 2.34 -8.67 4.84
N ARG A 291 3.18 -8.46 5.85
CA ARG A 291 3.88 -9.56 6.53
C ARG A 291 3.01 -10.13 7.65
N MET A 292 3.01 -11.45 7.78
CA MET A 292 2.21 -12.22 8.72
C MET A 292 3.12 -13.12 9.56
N GLY A 293 2.93 -13.04 10.88
CA GLY A 293 3.54 -13.93 11.86
C GLY A 293 2.49 -14.84 12.51
N ALA A 294 2.91 -15.61 13.52
CA ALA A 294 2.02 -16.54 14.22
C ALA A 294 0.81 -15.85 14.89
N THR A 295 0.93 -14.58 15.23
CA THR A 295 -0.12 -13.78 15.90
C THR A 295 -0.87 -12.85 14.94
N GLY A 296 -0.65 -12.97 13.62
CA GLY A 296 -1.30 -12.15 12.61
C GLY A 296 -0.36 -11.13 11.92
N PRO A 297 -0.90 -10.03 11.37
CA PRO A 297 -0.14 -9.07 10.59
C PRO A 297 0.86 -8.29 11.41
N GLU A 298 1.95 -7.90 10.75
CA GLU A 298 3.00 -7.06 11.30
C GLU A 298 2.45 -5.69 11.72
N MET A 299 2.74 -5.31 12.96
CA MET A 299 2.45 -3.99 13.51
C MET A 299 3.54 -2.97 13.12
N PRO A 300 3.31 -1.66 13.32
CA PRO A 300 4.35 -0.65 13.21
C PRO A 300 5.63 -1.05 13.96
N ARG A 301 6.77 -0.85 13.30
CA ARG A 301 8.10 -1.11 13.86
C ARG A 301 8.53 0.03 14.78
N PRO A 302 9.39 -0.22 15.78
CA PRO A 302 9.96 0.85 16.59
C PRO A 302 10.68 1.94 15.80
N SER A 303 11.27 1.59 14.64
CA SER A 303 11.92 2.55 13.75
C SER A 303 10.97 3.39 12.88
N ASP A 304 9.69 3.04 12.80
CA ASP A 304 8.74 3.74 11.94
C ASP A 304 8.47 5.15 12.52
N PRO A 305 8.56 6.22 11.71
CA PRO A 305 8.27 7.57 12.17
C PRO A 305 6.82 7.71 12.64
N ASP A 306 6.65 8.02 13.92
CA ASP A 306 5.35 8.27 14.54
C ASP A 306 5.41 9.60 15.34
N PRO A 307 5.57 10.76 14.66
CA PRO A 307 5.80 12.04 15.33
C PRO A 307 4.53 12.62 15.97
N ASP A 308 3.36 12.37 15.36
CA ASP A 308 2.10 12.99 15.76
C ASP A 308 1.58 12.38 17.07
N GLN A 309 1.06 13.20 17.97
CA GLN A 309 0.47 12.71 19.22
C GLN A 309 -1.02 12.40 19.03
N PRO A 310 -1.59 11.48 19.81
CA PRO A 310 -3.04 11.30 19.86
C PRO A 310 -3.78 12.63 20.11
N PRO A 311 -4.96 12.86 19.52
CA PRO A 311 -5.65 14.16 19.58
C PRO A 311 -5.96 14.67 20.99
N GLY A 312 -6.24 13.77 21.94
CA GLY A 312 -6.49 14.03 23.34
C GLY A 312 -5.25 13.95 24.24
N ALA A 313 -4.06 13.71 23.69
CA ALA A 313 -2.83 13.64 24.46
C ALA A 313 -2.60 14.94 25.26
N GLY A 314 -2.61 14.83 26.60
CA GLY A 314 -2.42 15.96 27.51
C GLY A 314 -3.69 16.66 28.01
N ARG A 315 -4.89 16.23 27.60
CA ARG A 315 -6.14 16.65 28.26
C ARG A 315 -6.27 15.93 29.61
N GLN A 316 -6.32 16.69 30.73
CA GLN A 316 -6.53 16.11 32.07
C GLN A 316 -7.94 15.48 32.18
N ARG A 317 -8.07 14.42 32.99
CA ARG A 317 -9.32 13.69 33.25
C ARG A 317 -10.36 14.53 33.97
#